data_AF-A0A174D5H3-F1
#
_entry.id   AF-A0A174D5H3-F1
#
_cell.length_a   1.000
_cell.length_b   1.000
_cell.length_c   1.000
_cell.angle_alpha   90.00
_cell.angle_beta   90.00
_cell.angle_gamma   90.00
#
_symmetry.space_group_name_H-M   'P 1'
#
loop_
_entity.id
_entity.type
_entity.pdbx_description
1 polymer ?
#
loop_
_entity_poly.entity_id
_entity_poly.type
_entity_poly.pdbx_seq_one_letter_code
_entity_poly.pdbx_strand_id
1 'polypeptide(L)'
;MRLANGIVIDKEKTFGVLKFSALRREVHVQNEDGSVSEEIKERTYDLKCNTQGRMIQVSVPATIPLKDYDYNAEVELINPVADTVANANYRGADVDWYVKTDDIVLKNKGTHAGNPQNNAPQQPPKK
;
A
#
# COMPACT_ATOMS: atom_id res chain seq x y z
N MET A 1 17.69 -17.50 4.96
CA MET A 1 16.41 -18.04 5.48
C MET A 1 15.29 -17.11 5.06
N ARG A 2 14.13 -17.64 4.65
CA ARG A 2 12.95 -16.84 4.30
C ARG A 2 11.71 -17.45 4.94
N LEU A 3 10.86 -16.61 5.53
CA LEU A 3 9.56 -17.04 6.03
C LEU A 3 8.59 -17.07 4.85
N ALA A 4 8.20 -18.27 4.39
CA ALA A 4 7.44 -18.44 3.15
C ALA A 4 6.15 -17.60 3.09
N ASN A 5 5.47 -17.46 4.23
CA ASN A 5 4.23 -16.68 4.36
C ASN A 5 4.43 -15.32 5.06
N GLY A 6 5.68 -14.98 5.40
CA GLY A 6 6.04 -13.81 6.21
C GLY A 6 5.38 -13.78 7.61
N ILE A 7 5.41 -12.61 8.24
CA ILE A 7 4.79 -12.33 9.54
C ILE A 7 3.57 -11.43 9.32
N VAL A 8 2.40 -11.88 9.75
CA VAL A 8 1.15 -11.09 9.68
C VAL A 8 1.24 -9.90 10.64
N ILE A 9 0.83 -8.72 10.15
CA ILE A 9 0.97 -7.47 10.89
C ILE A 9 -0.39 -6.97 11.38
N ASP A 10 -0.48 -6.60 12.66
CA ASP A 10 -1.57 -5.78 13.19
C ASP A 10 -1.40 -4.34 12.66
N LYS A 11 -2.15 -4.01 11.60
CA LYS A 11 -1.97 -2.75 10.85
C LYS A 11 -2.18 -1.51 11.72
N GLU A 12 -3.14 -1.53 12.63
CA GLU A 12 -3.48 -0.37 13.45
C GLU A 12 -2.39 -0.10 14.48
N LYS A 13 -1.94 -1.14 15.19
CA LYS A 13 -0.88 -1.00 16.19
C LYS A 13 0.48 -0.73 15.55
N THR A 14 0.75 -1.31 14.40
CA THR A 14 2.08 -1.25 13.78
C THR A 14 2.28 0.05 13.01
N PHE A 15 1.26 0.51 12.28
CA PHE A 15 1.41 1.62 11.34
C PHE A 15 0.65 2.88 11.76
N GLY A 16 -0.46 2.75 12.48
CA GLY A 16 -1.35 3.86 12.80
C GLY A 16 -1.91 4.51 11.53
N VAL A 17 -1.67 5.81 11.35
CA VAL A 17 -2.05 6.53 10.13
C VAL A 17 -0.96 6.39 9.07
N LEU A 18 -1.36 5.93 7.89
CA LEU A 18 -0.52 5.87 6.70
C LEU A 18 -0.94 6.92 5.69
N LYS A 19 0.06 7.64 5.16
CA LYS A 19 -0.16 8.65 4.12
C LYS A 19 0.69 8.37 2.90
N PHE A 20 0.09 8.45 1.72
CA PHE A 20 0.78 8.23 0.46
C PHE A 20 1.86 9.30 0.21
N SER A 21 3.01 8.89 -0.30
CA SER A 21 4.08 9.80 -0.72
C SER A 21 4.32 9.69 -2.22
N ALA A 22 4.83 8.56 -2.70
CA ALA A 22 5.14 8.36 -4.11
C ALA A 22 5.33 6.87 -4.46
N LEU A 23 5.27 6.55 -5.75
CA LEU A 23 5.89 5.35 -6.30
C LEU A 23 7.41 5.49 -6.17
N ARG A 24 8.07 4.50 -5.56
CA ARG A 24 9.53 4.52 -5.38
C ARG A 24 10.26 3.74 -6.45
N ARG A 25 9.81 2.53 -6.76
CA ARG A 25 10.41 1.68 -7.79
C ARG A 25 9.43 0.64 -8.29
N GLU A 26 9.67 0.17 -9.50
CA GLU A 26 9.03 -0.99 -10.09
C GLU A 26 10.08 -2.10 -10.20
N VAL A 27 9.70 -3.32 -9.79
CA VAL A 27 10.54 -4.51 -9.92
C VAL A 27 10.03 -5.29 -11.11
N HIS A 28 10.91 -5.50 -12.09
CA HIS A 28 10.59 -6.17 -13.33
C HIS A 28 10.84 -7.69 -13.22
N VAL A 29 10.15 -8.46 -14.07
CA VAL A 29 10.42 -9.88 -14.23
C VAL A 29 11.77 -10.07 -14.91
N GLN A 30 12.55 -11.02 -14.42
CA GLN A 30 13.79 -11.44 -15.08
C GLN A 30 13.47 -12.61 -16.01
N ASN A 31 13.84 -12.48 -17.28
CA ASN A 31 13.69 -13.53 -18.28
C ASN A 31 14.63 -14.71 -17.98
N GLU A 32 14.37 -15.85 -18.60
CA GLU A 32 15.19 -17.07 -18.43
C GLU A 32 16.65 -16.89 -18.87
N ASP A 33 16.90 -15.98 -19.81
CA ASP A 33 18.23 -15.61 -20.29
C ASP A 33 18.97 -14.62 -19.36
N GLY A 34 18.33 -14.20 -18.26
CA GLY A 34 18.86 -13.24 -17.29
C GLY A 34 18.63 -11.77 -17.65
N SER A 35 18.06 -11.46 -18.82
CA SER A 35 17.68 -10.09 -19.21
C SER A 35 16.47 -9.59 -18.41
N VAL A 36 16.31 -8.26 -18.35
CA VAL A 36 15.17 -7.62 -17.67
C VAL A 36 14.01 -7.46 -18.66
N SER A 37 12.84 -7.97 -18.30
CA SER A 37 11.60 -7.82 -19.09
C SER A 37 10.96 -6.43 -18.88
N GLU A 38 10.11 -6.01 -19.81
CA GLU A 38 9.22 -4.85 -19.60
C GLU A 38 8.07 -5.17 -18.64
N GLU A 39 7.81 -6.46 -18.37
CA GLU A 39 6.77 -6.89 -17.44
C GLU A 39 7.13 -6.55 -16.00
N ILE A 40 6.26 -5.81 -15.33
CA ILE A 40 6.41 -5.43 -13.93
C ILE A 40 5.85 -6.55 -13.06
N LYS A 41 6.60 -6.97 -12.05
CA LYS A 41 6.23 -7.98 -11.05
C LYS A 41 5.64 -7.35 -9.79
N GLU A 42 6.25 -6.27 -9.30
CA GLU A 42 5.94 -5.66 -8.01
C GLU A 42 6.21 -4.15 -8.07
N ARG A 43 5.39 -3.35 -7.37
CA ARG A 43 5.57 -1.91 -7.22
C ARG A 43 5.80 -1.57 -5.76
N THR A 44 6.87 -0.86 -5.46
CA THR A 44 7.16 -0.37 -4.10
C THR A 44 6.77 1.10 -3.98
N TYR A 45 5.97 1.42 -2.97
CA TYR A 45 5.52 2.77 -2.64
C TYR A 45 6.14 3.25 -1.34
N ASP A 46 6.48 4.53 -1.27
CA ASP A 46 6.83 5.21 -0.04
C ASP A 46 5.55 5.69 0.66
N LEU A 47 5.33 5.24 1.88
CA LEU A 47 4.24 5.69 2.75
C LEU A 47 4.81 6.34 4.01
N LYS A 48 4.25 7.47 4.41
CA LYS A 48 4.56 8.07 5.72
C LYS A 48 3.80 7.31 6.79
N CYS A 49 4.54 6.72 7.73
CA CYS A 49 3.96 5.99 8.84
C CYS A 49 4.08 6.82 10.13
N ASN A 50 2.93 7.17 10.70
CA ASN A 50 2.90 7.99 11.90
C ASN A 50 3.51 7.27 13.12
N THR A 51 3.15 5.99 13.33
CA THR A 51 3.62 5.23 14.50
C THR A 51 5.13 5.00 14.49
N GLN A 52 5.71 4.75 13.31
CA GLN A 52 7.15 4.52 13.16
C GLN A 52 7.96 5.83 13.05
N GLY A 53 7.30 6.98 12.93
CA GLY A 53 7.94 8.29 12.78
C GLY A 53 8.79 8.45 11.52
N ARG A 54 8.62 7.58 10.51
CA ARG A 54 9.42 7.55 9.28
C ARG A 54 8.63 7.05 8.08
N MET A 55 9.20 7.24 6.90
CA MET A 55 8.68 6.60 5.70
C MET A 55 8.97 5.10 5.73
N ILE A 56 7.99 4.31 5.29
CA ILE A 56 8.09 2.88 5.09
C ILE A 56 7.92 2.57 3.60
N GLN A 57 8.61 1.53 3.15
CA GLN A 57 8.50 1.01 1.80
C GLN A 57 7.54 -0.17 1.81
N VAL A 58 6.44 -0.04 1.09
CA VAL A 58 5.40 -1.07 0.99
C VAL A 58 5.30 -1.53 -0.44
N SER A 59 5.38 -2.83 -0.66
CA SER A 59 5.35 -3.39 -1.99
C SER A 59 4.04 -4.13 -2.28
N VAL A 60 3.53 -3.92 -3.49
CA VAL A 60 2.23 -4.40 -3.96
C VAL A 60 2.46 -5.19 -5.26
N PRO A 61 1.80 -6.34 -5.47
CA PRO A 61 1.86 -7.07 -6.73
C PRO A 61 1.44 -6.22 -7.92
N ALA A 62 2.10 -6.39 -9.07
CA ALA A 62 1.78 -5.63 -10.28
C ALA A 62 0.42 -5.97 -10.91
N THR A 63 -0.20 -7.08 -10.48
CA THR A 63 -1.60 -7.43 -10.79
C THR A 63 -2.59 -6.38 -10.29
N ILE A 64 -2.19 -5.57 -9.30
CA ILE A 64 -2.94 -4.42 -8.85
C ILE A 64 -2.62 -3.21 -9.73
N PRO A 65 -3.63 -2.43 -10.16
CA PRO A 65 -3.41 -1.21 -10.92
C PRO A 65 -2.48 -0.23 -10.21
N LEU A 66 -1.73 0.54 -11.00
CA LEU A 66 -0.86 1.60 -10.50
C LEU A 66 -1.63 2.54 -9.57
N LYS A 67 -1.09 2.75 -8.37
CA LYS A 67 -1.61 3.73 -7.41
C LYS A 67 -0.96 5.08 -7.67
N ASP A 68 -1.78 6.04 -8.07
CA ASP A 68 -1.41 7.44 -8.25
C ASP A 68 -2.33 8.29 -7.36
N TYR A 69 -2.05 8.26 -6.06
CA TYR A 69 -2.81 9.02 -5.07
C TYR A 69 -2.13 10.35 -4.77
N ASP A 70 -2.91 11.33 -4.35
CA ASP A 70 -2.37 12.63 -3.95
C ASP A 70 -1.36 12.49 -2.80
N TYR A 71 -0.35 13.36 -2.81
CA TYR A 71 0.60 13.44 -1.71
C TYR A 71 -0.12 13.71 -0.38
N ASN A 72 0.23 12.94 0.64
CA ASN A 72 -0.42 12.90 1.96
C ASN A 72 -1.84 12.31 2.02
N ALA A 73 -2.38 11.74 0.93
CA ALA A 73 -3.66 11.06 0.98
C ALA A 73 -3.61 9.90 2.00
N GLU A 74 -4.63 9.81 2.88
CA GLU A 74 -4.70 8.72 3.85
C GLU A 74 -5.07 7.41 3.18
N VAL A 75 -4.23 6.41 3.41
CA VAL A 75 -4.34 5.09 2.81
C VAL A 75 -4.36 3.99 3.87
N GLU A 76 -4.80 2.82 3.44
CA GLU A 76 -4.85 1.61 4.24
C GLU A 76 -4.24 0.44 3.46
N LEU A 77 -3.55 -0.46 4.17
CA LEU A 77 -2.93 -1.66 3.63
C LEU A 77 -3.89 -2.85 3.76
N ILE A 78 -4.05 -3.62 2.69
CA ILE A 78 -4.83 -4.86 2.67
C ILE A 78 -3.90 -6.05 2.92
N ASN A 79 -4.12 -6.77 4.01
CA ASN A 79 -3.33 -7.93 4.44
C ASN A 79 -1.81 -7.69 4.46
N PRO A 80 -1.31 -6.69 5.23
CA PRO A 80 0.11 -6.42 5.27
C PRO A 80 0.88 -7.55 5.98
N VAL A 81 2.02 -7.92 5.38
CA VAL A 81 2.93 -8.96 5.85
C VAL A 81 4.36 -8.41 5.85
N ALA A 82 5.12 -8.68 6.91
CA ALA A 82 6.57 -8.46 6.92
C ALA A 82 7.28 -9.69 6.32
N ASP A 83 7.89 -9.52 5.16
CA ASP A 83 8.74 -10.51 4.50
C ASP A 83 10.20 -10.25 4.92
N THR A 84 10.86 -11.27 5.46
CA THR A 84 12.25 -11.19 5.93
C THR A 84 13.14 -12.03 5.04
N VAL A 85 14.22 -11.43 4.55
CA VAL A 85 15.24 -12.11 3.76
C VAL A 85 16.54 -12.08 4.54
N ALA A 86 17.03 -13.25 4.93
CA ALA A 86 18.35 -13.40 5.54
C ALA A 86 19.33 -14.01 4.55
N ASN A 87 20.39 -13.25 4.22
CA ASN A 87 21.50 -13.65 3.37
C ASN A 87 22.69 -14.04 4.24
N ALA A 88 23.05 -15.33 4.25
CA ALA A 88 24.20 -15.80 5.00
C ALA A 88 25.51 -15.31 4.36
N ASN A 89 26.47 -14.87 5.18
CA ASN A 89 27.80 -14.47 4.77
C ASN A 89 28.87 -15.13 5.66
N TYR A 90 30.15 -14.97 5.34
CA TYR A 90 31.25 -15.63 6.08
C TYR A 90 31.35 -15.19 7.55
N ARG A 91 30.69 -14.11 7.96
CA ARG A 91 30.74 -13.52 9.31
C ARG A 91 29.40 -13.56 10.06
N GLY A 92 28.38 -14.20 9.49
CA GLY A 92 27.02 -14.20 10.05
C GLY A 92 25.95 -14.15 8.95
N ALA A 93 24.97 -13.27 9.10
CA ALA A 93 23.93 -13.07 8.09
C ALA A 93 23.48 -11.60 8.06
N ASP A 94 23.28 -11.07 6.86
CA ASP A 94 22.61 -9.79 6.64
C ASP A 94 21.11 -10.04 6.55
N VAL A 95 20.32 -9.27 7.32
CA VAL A 95 18.87 -9.46 7.43
C VAL A 95 18.17 -8.19 6.96
N ASP A 96 17.47 -8.33 5.83
CA ASP A 96 16.58 -7.31 5.30
C ASP A 96 15.12 -7.68 5.57
N TRP A 97 14.28 -6.67 5.69
CA TRP A 97 12.84 -6.86 5.82
C TRP A 97 12.08 -5.87 4.95
N TYR A 98 10.97 -6.34 4.40
CA TYR A 98 10.10 -5.60 3.50
C TYR A 98 8.65 -5.75 3.93
N VAL A 99 7.86 -4.68 3.81
CA VAL A 99 6.41 -4.78 3.98
C VAL A 99 5.80 -5.09 2.62
N LYS A 100 5.05 -6.18 2.54
CA LYS A 100 4.24 -6.56 1.38
C LYS A 100 2.78 -6.48 1.74
N THR A 101 1.94 -6.17 0.78
CA THR A 101 0.50 -6.05 0.98
C THR A 101 -0.22 -6.44 -0.30
N ASP A 102 -1.45 -6.94 -0.18
CA ASP A 102 -2.26 -7.32 -1.33
C ASP A 102 -2.73 -6.09 -2.12
N ASP A 103 -3.06 -4.99 -1.44
CA ASP A 103 -3.47 -3.74 -2.05
C ASP A 103 -3.23 -2.53 -1.10
N ILE A 104 -3.17 -1.33 -1.67
CA ILE A 104 -3.23 -0.04 -0.97
C ILE A 104 -4.50 0.68 -1.42
N VAL A 105 -5.37 1.02 -0.47
CA VAL A 105 -6.65 1.67 -0.73
C VAL A 105 -6.76 3.01 -0.01
N LEU A 106 -7.53 3.96 -0.55
CA LEU A 106 -7.83 5.23 0.12
C LEU A 106 -8.79 5.00 1.29
N LYS A 107 -8.44 5.50 2.48
CA LYS A 107 -9.22 5.32 3.71
C LYS A 107 -10.60 6.02 3.67
N ASN A 108 -10.77 7.01 2.80
CA ASN A 108 -11.96 7.89 2.79
C ASN A 108 -12.89 7.74 1.57
N LYS A 109 -12.86 6.62 0.84
CA LYS A 109 -13.79 6.40 -0.29
C LYS A 109 -15.25 6.08 0.12
N GLY A 110 -15.60 6.19 1.42
CA GLY A 110 -16.88 5.71 1.98
C GLY A 110 -17.80 6.73 2.66
N THR A 111 -17.55 8.04 2.63
CA THR A 111 -18.45 9.05 3.26
C THR A 111 -18.91 10.17 2.33
N HIS A 112 -18.85 9.96 1.02
CA HIS A 112 -19.68 10.69 0.07
C HIS A 112 -20.61 9.73 -0.66
N ALA A 113 -21.48 9.06 0.11
CA ALA A 113 -22.80 8.72 -0.41
C ALA A 113 -23.44 10.04 -0.86
N GLY A 114 -23.81 10.12 -2.13
CA GLY A 114 -24.37 11.34 -2.71
C GLY A 114 -25.49 11.91 -1.84
N ASN A 115 -25.51 13.24 -1.69
CA ASN A 115 -26.71 13.93 -1.23
C ASN A 115 -27.90 13.42 -2.06
N PRO A 116 -28.93 12.80 -1.47
CA PRO A 116 -30.25 12.90 -2.04
C PRO A 116 -30.63 14.36 -1.83
N GLN A 117 -30.52 15.14 -2.89
CA GLN A 117 -31.19 16.42 -3.01
C GLN A 117 -32.67 16.16 -2.73
N ASN A 118 -33.10 16.45 -1.51
CA ASN A 118 -34.46 16.27 -1.07
C ASN A 118 -35.29 17.38 -1.74
N ASN A 119 -35.76 17.08 -2.95
CA ASN A 119 -36.66 17.91 -3.74
C ASN A 119 -38.05 17.84 -3.08
N ALA A 120 -38.28 18.66 -2.07
CA ALA A 120 -39.62 18.87 -1.53
C ALA A 120 -40.38 19.85 -2.44
N PRO A 121 -41.54 19.48 -3.02
CA PRO A 121 -42.35 20.43 -3.78
C PRO A 121 -42.98 21.46 -2.83
N GLN A 122 -42.63 22.74 -3.02
CA GLN A 122 -43.28 23.88 -2.39
C GLN A 122 -44.76 23.92 -2.77
N GLN A 123 -45.66 23.77 -1.79
CA GLN A 123 -47.06 24.15 -1.94
C GLN A 123 -47.21 25.68 -1.78
N PRO A 124 -48.05 26.35 -2.59
CA PRO A 124 -48.24 27.78 -2.49
C PRO A 124 -49.13 28.17 -1.29
N PRO A 125 -48.89 29.34 -0.66
CA PRO A 125 -49.68 29.80 0.46
C PRO A 125 -51.08 30.23 0.00
N LYS A 126 -52.12 29.73 0.68
CA LYS A 126 -53.50 30.24 0.52
C LYS A 126 -53.65 31.55 1.31
N LYS A 127 -54.24 32.54 0.65
CA LYS A 127 -54.77 33.78 1.23
C LYS A 127 -55.98 33.49 2.12
#